data_AF-A0A7C1SLI5-F1
#
_entry.id   AF-A0A7C1SLI5-F1
#
_cell.length_a   1.000
_cell.length_b   1.000
_cell.length_c   1.000
_cell.angle_alpha   90.00
_cell.angle_beta   90.00
_cell.angle_gamma   90.00
#
_symmetry.space_group_name_H-M   'P 1'
#
loop_
_entity.id
_entity.type
_entity.pdbx_description
1 polymer ?
#
loop_
_entity_poly.entity_id
_entity_poly.type
_entity_poly.pdbx_seq_one_letter_code
_entity_poly.pdbx_strand_id
1 'polypeptide(L)'
;MAKYNLKPIAVAEVNTKYRRIKTRLPVPESLEIFERLIKSEPQSMMGQPPVVWDRAEGFQVCDRWGNKWIDWSSGVLITNAGH
;
A
#
# COMPACT_ATOMS: atom_id res chain seq x y z
N MET A 1 -4.86 -4.20 -18.23
CA MET A 1 -4.97 -3.98 -16.78
C MET A 1 -4.32 -2.65 -16.45
N ALA A 2 -4.85 -1.88 -15.50
CA ALA A 2 -4.25 -0.60 -15.14
C ALA A 2 -2.82 -0.82 -14.61
N LYS A 3 -1.86 0.02 -15.06
CA LYS A 3 -0.47 -0.03 -14.63
C LYS A 3 -0.16 1.23 -13.83
N TYR A 4 0.27 1.06 -12.58
CA TYR A 4 0.71 2.18 -11.76
C TYR A 4 2.12 2.63 -12.17
N ASN A 5 2.36 3.94 -12.05
CA ASN A 5 3.70 4.49 -12.16
C ASN A 5 4.46 4.20 -10.86
N LEU A 6 5.60 3.51 -10.96
CA LEU A 6 6.43 3.16 -9.81
C LEU A 6 7.50 4.20 -9.49
N LYS A 7 7.57 5.32 -10.21
CA LYS A 7 8.49 6.42 -9.87
C LYS A 7 8.04 7.07 -8.56
N PRO A 8 8.83 7.01 -7.47
CA PRO A 8 8.46 7.65 -6.21
C PRO A 8 8.31 9.16 -6.38
N ILE A 9 7.18 9.69 -5.93
CA ILE A 9 6.92 11.13 -5.92
C ILE A 9 6.79 11.64 -4.50
N ALA A 10 7.21 12.88 -4.27
CA ALA A 10 6.90 13.59 -3.04
C ALA A 10 5.40 13.89 -3.02
N VAL A 11 4.78 13.66 -1.86
CA VAL A 11 3.38 13.94 -1.59
C VAL A 11 3.30 14.79 -0.32
N ALA A 12 2.17 15.48 -0.11
CA ALA A 12 1.96 16.20 1.13
C ALA A 12 1.98 15.22 2.32
N GLU A 13 2.68 15.62 3.38
CA GLU A 13 2.65 14.87 4.63
C GLU A 13 1.23 14.90 5.23
N VAL A 14 0.86 13.80 5.86
CA VAL A 14 -0.42 13.67 6.56
C VAL A 14 -0.12 13.09 7.93
N ASN A 15 -0.66 13.71 8.99
CA ASN A 15 -0.57 13.17 10.34
C ASN A 15 -1.86 13.48 11.10
N THR A 16 -2.83 12.58 10.99
CA THR A 16 -4.09 12.65 11.73
C THR A 16 -4.19 11.46 12.68
N LYS A 17 -5.26 11.43 13.48
CA LYS A 17 -5.55 10.28 14.37
C LYS A 17 -5.60 8.95 13.61
N TYR A 18 -6.10 8.94 12.38
CA TYR A 18 -6.40 7.71 11.64
C TYR A 18 -5.58 7.48 10.37
N ARG A 19 -4.78 8.46 9.92
CA ARG A 19 -3.99 8.38 8.70
C ARG A 19 -2.63 9.04 8.89
N ARG A 20 -1.57 8.42 8.37
CA ARG A 20 -0.23 8.97 8.35
C ARG A 20 0.43 8.72 7.01
N ILE A 21 0.99 9.77 6.38
CA ILE A 21 1.82 9.66 5.18
C ILE A 21 3.07 10.49 5.43
N LYS A 22 4.24 9.86 5.40
CA LYS A 22 5.53 10.47 5.75
C LYS A 22 6.67 10.07 4.81
N THR A 23 6.36 9.39 3.71
CA THR A 23 7.33 8.94 2.70
C THR A 23 6.95 9.46 1.32
N ARG A 24 7.85 9.29 0.35
CA ARG A 24 7.45 9.29 -1.07
C ARG A 24 6.54 8.09 -1.35
N LEU A 25 5.69 8.22 -2.35
CA LEU A 25 4.80 7.14 -2.80
C LEU A 25 5.04 6.79 -4.28
N PRO A 26 5.18 5.51 -4.65
CA PRO A 26 5.42 4.38 -3.73
C PRO A 26 6.68 4.57 -2.88
N VAL A 27 6.80 3.81 -1.79
CA VAL A 27 7.97 3.91 -0.90
C VAL A 27 9.23 3.48 -1.66
N PRO A 28 10.31 4.28 -1.74
CA PRO A 28 11.50 3.93 -2.53
C PRO A 28 12.08 2.54 -2.19
N GLU A 29 12.08 2.19 -0.90
CA GLU A 29 12.57 0.92 -0.37
C GLU A 29 11.65 -0.28 -0.69
N SER A 30 10.45 -0.04 -1.22
CA SER A 30 9.52 -1.08 -1.68
C SER A 30 9.70 -1.45 -3.16
N LEU A 31 10.46 -0.67 -3.94
CA LEU A 31 10.57 -0.87 -5.38
C LEU A 31 11.15 -2.24 -5.76
N GLU A 32 12.16 -2.71 -5.03
CA GLU A 32 12.74 -4.04 -5.26
C GLU A 32 11.71 -5.17 -5.04
N ILE A 33 10.78 -4.99 -4.09
CA ILE A 33 9.70 -5.95 -3.85
C ILE A 33 8.77 -5.98 -5.06
N PHE A 34 8.35 -4.81 -5.56
CA PHE A 34 7.50 -4.75 -6.76
C PHE A 34 8.18 -5.33 -8.00
N GLU A 35 9.47 -5.09 -8.19
CA GLU A 35 10.23 -5.71 -9.29
C GLU A 35 10.25 -7.23 -9.21
N ARG A 36 10.41 -7.79 -8.01
CA ARG A 36 10.35 -9.24 -7.78
C ARG A 36 8.96 -9.80 -8.06
N LEU A 37 7.90 -9.14 -7.58
CA LEU A 37 6.51 -9.54 -7.83
C LEU A 37 6.18 -9.52 -9.33
N ILE A 38 6.54 -8.43 -10.03
CA ILE A 38 6.33 -8.29 -11.49
C ILE A 38 7.02 -9.41 -12.28
N LYS A 39 8.21 -9.87 -11.84
CA LYS A 39 8.95 -10.94 -12.50
C LYS A 39 8.43 -12.34 -12.18
N SER A 40 7.72 -12.53 -11.07
CA SER A 40 7.36 -13.86 -10.54
C SER A 40 5.86 -14.18 -10.60
N GLU A 41 5.00 -13.18 -10.69
CA GLU A 41 3.55 -13.34 -10.68
C GLU A 41 2.92 -13.16 -12.07
N PRO A 42 1.79 -13.83 -12.36
CA PRO A 42 1.10 -13.63 -13.62
C PRO A 42 0.49 -12.23 -13.69
N GLN A 43 0.27 -11.74 -14.92
CA GLN A 43 -0.29 -10.41 -15.17
C GLN A 43 -1.65 -10.18 -14.46
N SER A 44 -2.42 -11.24 -14.20
CA SER A 44 -3.70 -11.16 -13.49
C SER A 44 -3.59 -10.74 -12.03
N MET A 45 -2.41 -10.86 -11.40
CA MET A 45 -2.16 -10.42 -10.02
C MET A 45 -1.76 -8.94 -9.92
N MET A 46 -1.49 -8.30 -11.06
CA MET A 46 -1.07 -6.91 -11.15
C MET A 46 -2.25 -5.95 -10.96
N GLY A 47 -2.01 -4.64 -11.04
CA GLY A 47 -3.08 -3.61 -10.99
C GLY A 47 -3.58 -3.29 -9.58
N GLN A 48 -2.90 -3.79 -8.56
CA GLN A 48 -3.09 -3.38 -7.17
C GLN A 48 -2.30 -2.09 -6.88
N PRO A 49 -2.78 -1.21 -5.98
CA PRO A 49 -2.02 -0.03 -5.56
C PRO A 49 -0.61 -0.41 -5.07
N PRO A 50 0.45 0.34 -5.43
CA PRO A 50 1.83 -0.02 -5.10
C PRO A 50 2.15 0.33 -3.64
N VAL A 51 1.58 -0.44 -2.72
CA VAL A 51 1.77 -0.37 -1.28
C VAL A 51 2.12 -1.75 -0.77
N VAL A 52 3.18 -1.84 0.04
CA VAL A 52 3.54 -3.09 0.75
C VAL A 52 3.09 -2.94 2.20
N TRP A 53 2.08 -3.71 2.60
CA TRP A 53 1.64 -3.71 3.99
C TRP A 53 2.65 -4.40 4.91
N ASP A 54 2.55 -4.15 6.20
CA ASP A 54 3.31 -4.83 7.25
C ASP A 54 2.37 -5.35 8.36
N ARG A 55 1.38 -4.54 8.74
CA ARG A 55 0.30 -4.93 9.66
C ARG A 55 -1.00 -4.23 9.30
N ALA A 56 -2.11 -4.78 9.77
CA ALA A 56 -3.41 -4.13 9.74
C ALA A 56 -4.12 -4.32 11.08
N GLU A 57 -4.96 -3.35 11.46
CA GLU A 57 -5.77 -3.40 12.68
C GLU A 57 -7.05 -2.60 12.47
N GLY A 58 -8.20 -3.24 12.68
CA GLY A 58 -9.50 -2.60 12.50
C GLY A 58 -9.71 -2.17 11.05
N PHE A 59 -9.64 -0.86 10.76
CA PHE A 59 -9.75 -0.29 9.40
C PHE A 59 -8.46 0.35 8.90
N GLN A 60 -7.32 0.08 9.55
CA GLN A 60 -6.04 0.70 9.24
C GLN A 60 -5.07 -0.33 8.66
N VAL A 61 -4.52 -0.02 7.49
CA VAL A 61 -3.37 -0.75 6.93
C VAL A 61 -2.13 0.08 7.21
N CYS A 62 -1.06 -0.54 7.70
CA CYS A 62 0.20 0.13 8.02
C CYS A 62 1.34 -0.56 7.27
N ASP A 63 2.31 0.22 6.81
CA ASP A 63 3.58 -0.30 6.29
C ASP A 63 4.67 -0.26 7.37
N ARG A 64 5.81 -0.89 7.07
CA ARG A 64 6.99 -0.88 7.92
C ARG A 64 7.72 0.47 7.97
N TRP A 65 7.39 1.40 7.06
CA TRP A 65 8.04 2.71 6.95
C TRP A 65 7.31 3.82 7.71
N GLY A 66 6.21 3.47 8.38
CA GLY A 66 5.46 4.34 9.27
C GLY A 66 4.32 5.10 8.59
N ASN A 67 3.93 4.72 7.38
CA ASN A 67 2.68 5.15 6.78
C ASN A 67 1.51 4.31 7.32
N LYS A 68 0.34 4.93 7.32
CA LYS A 68 -0.93 4.37 7.79
C LYS A 68 -2.04 4.87 6.88
N TRP A 69 -2.75 3.94 6.25
CA TRP A 69 -3.88 4.19 5.35
C TRP A 69 -5.19 3.79 5.99
N ILE A 70 -6.26 4.41 5.50
CA ILE A 70 -7.64 3.99 5.80
C ILE A 70 -8.01 2.95 4.75
N ASP A 71 -8.40 1.76 5.18
CA ASP A 71 -8.94 0.72 4.32
C ASP A 71 -10.45 0.91 4.15
N TRP A 72 -10.86 1.12 2.89
CA TRP A 72 -12.26 1.26 2.49
C TRP A 72 -12.80 -0.01 1.82
N SER A 73 -11.99 -1.06 1.72
CA SER A 73 -12.30 -2.28 0.98
C SER A 73 -12.59 -3.47 1.89
N SER A 74 -12.02 -3.48 3.10
CA SER A 74 -12.01 -4.62 4.02
C SER A 74 -11.54 -5.90 3.33
N GLY A 75 -10.50 -5.81 2.50
CA GLY A 75 -9.99 -6.95 1.73
C GLY A 75 -11.05 -7.58 0.82
N VAL A 76 -11.88 -6.78 0.15
CA VAL A 76 -13.06 -7.23 -0.59
C VAL A 76 -14.07 -7.90 0.36
N LEU A 77 -14.50 -7.14 1.36
CA LEU A 77 -15.51 -7.52 2.37
C LEU A 77 -15.11 -8.67 3.31
N ILE A 78 -13.89 -9.22 3.20
CA ILE A 78 -13.40 -10.31 4.05
C ILE A 78 -13.24 -9.87 5.50
N THR A 79 -12.64 -8.71 5.75
CA THR A 79 -12.34 -8.20 7.09
C THR A 79 -13.40 -7.24 7.61
N ASN A 80 -14.67 -7.60 7.45
CA ASN A 80 -15.81 -6.75 7.83
C ASN A 80 -15.92 -6.51 9.35
N ALA A 81 -15.43 -7.43 10.18
CA ALA A 81 -15.33 -7.29 11.63
C ALA A 81 -14.01 -6.61 12.07
N GLY A 82 -13.18 -6.18 11.10
CA GLY A 82 -11.83 -5.66 11.30
C GLY A 82 -10.76 -6.61 10.75
N HIS A 83 -9.61 -6.05 10.39
CA HIS A 83 -8.34 -6.77 10.25
C HIS A 83 -7.80 -7.16 11.63
#